data_AF-A0A7X7H5S9-F1
#
_entry.id   AF-A0A7X7H5S9-F1
#
_cell.length_a   1.000
_cell.length_b   1.000
_cell.length_c   1.000
_cell.angle_alpha   90.00
_cell.angle_beta   90.00
_cell.angle_gamma   90.00
#
_symmetry.space_group_name_H-M   'P 1'
#
loop_
_entity.id
_entity.type
_entity.pdbx_description
1 polymer ?
#
loop_
_entity_poly.entity_id
_entity_poly.type
_entity_poly.pdbx_seq_one_letter_code
_entity_poly.pdbx_strand_id
1 'polypeptide(L)'
;MSHFVALSLGANLNNPLYQLISAIGEIKAHPEISSVSVSSFYRTKPIGPAQPDFLNIAITLQTTLSPLDLLTAMQAIEESHLRTRTLRWGPRTLDIDLLLYEDVTIDTKRLTLPHPRMQERAFVIVPLLEIAPTLTMPDSTSLQSLLSPLSDQLTDIHLWEIPSMHQLVIASHNAGKVAEFKTLLAPLGIEVLSLSDLNINSEAEETGLTFVENALLKARHIAEITQLPTLADDSGLVVDALGGAPGIYSARYSPEKTDAANNALLLKNLAETGDTERRAHFKCVLVLLQPANDPVPIISEGEVYGTILDAPSGENGFGYDPLFFFPPLNKSFAEVTPDEKNRNSHRGKALMDLIAKLNQRFG
;
A
#
# COMPACT_ATOMS: atom_id res chain seq x y z
N MET A 1 8.49 28.70 -7.16
CA MET A 1 7.02 28.82 -7.23
C MET A 1 6.48 27.41 -7.34
N SER A 2 5.25 27.16 -6.88
CA SER A 2 4.62 25.85 -7.05
C SER A 2 3.86 25.81 -8.36
N HIS A 3 3.88 24.66 -9.04
CA HIS A 3 3.30 24.45 -10.34
C HIS A 3 2.25 23.34 -10.31
N PHE A 4 1.11 23.57 -11.00
CA PHE A 4 0.08 22.55 -11.16
C PHE A 4 0.50 21.49 -12.19
N VAL A 5 0.28 20.22 -11.86
CA VAL A 5 0.61 19.08 -12.73
C VAL A 5 -0.54 18.08 -12.75
N ALA A 6 -0.74 17.45 -13.92
CA ALA A 6 -1.56 16.25 -14.06
C ALA A 6 -0.72 15.05 -14.52
N LEU A 7 -0.91 13.90 -13.88
CA LEU A 7 -0.28 12.62 -14.18
C LEU A 7 -1.35 11.57 -14.52
N SER A 8 -0.98 10.58 -15.33
CA SER A 8 -1.72 9.31 -15.45
C SER A 8 -0.83 8.18 -14.97
N LEU A 9 -1.38 7.27 -14.16
CA LEU A 9 -0.68 6.07 -13.75
C LEU A 9 -1.45 4.84 -14.23
N GLY A 10 -0.73 3.80 -14.66
CA GLY A 10 -1.32 2.54 -15.10
C GLY A 10 -0.47 1.32 -14.73
N ALA A 11 -1.12 0.25 -14.29
CA ALA A 11 -0.47 -1.02 -13.94
C ALA A 11 -1.31 -2.23 -14.37
N ASN A 12 -0.68 -3.31 -14.82
CA ASN A 12 -1.37 -4.57 -15.15
C ASN A 12 -0.60 -5.86 -14.77
N LEU A 13 0.55 -5.75 -14.10
CA LEU A 13 1.35 -6.88 -13.62
C LEU A 13 1.66 -6.79 -12.14
N ASN A 14 2.01 -7.93 -11.54
CA ASN A 14 2.56 -8.06 -10.19
C ASN A 14 1.74 -7.28 -9.14
N ASN A 15 0.45 -7.58 -9.07
CA ASN A 15 -0.52 -6.91 -8.20
C ASN A 15 -0.71 -5.41 -8.55
N PRO A 16 -1.39 -5.10 -9.67
CA PRO A 16 -1.49 -3.74 -10.19
C PRO A 16 -2.09 -2.75 -9.21
N LEU A 17 -3.03 -3.20 -8.37
CA LEU A 17 -3.64 -2.38 -7.34
C LEU A 17 -2.61 -1.94 -6.30
N TYR A 18 -1.82 -2.87 -5.76
CA TYR A 18 -0.75 -2.53 -4.83
C TYR A 18 0.29 -1.59 -5.46
N GLN A 19 0.67 -1.84 -6.72
CA GLN A 19 1.65 -1.01 -7.41
C GLN A 19 1.20 0.45 -7.49
N LEU A 20 -0.07 0.69 -7.84
CA LEU A 20 -0.65 2.03 -7.86
C LEU A 20 -0.74 2.65 -6.46
N ILE A 21 -1.19 1.90 -5.44
CA ILE A 21 -1.27 2.36 -4.04
C ILE A 21 0.09 2.81 -3.54
N SER A 22 1.11 1.97 -3.72
CA SER A 22 2.47 2.27 -3.27
C SER A 22 3.02 3.47 -4.02
N ALA A 23 2.86 3.56 -5.35
CA ALA A 23 3.27 4.72 -6.13
C ALA A 23 2.60 6.04 -5.67
N ILE A 24 1.31 6.01 -5.33
CA ILE A 24 0.60 7.16 -4.75
C ILE A 24 1.28 7.58 -3.43
N GLY A 25 1.64 6.62 -2.58
CA GLY A 25 2.38 6.85 -1.34
C GLY A 25 3.71 7.54 -1.59
N GLU A 26 4.51 7.05 -2.55
CA GLU A 26 5.81 7.63 -2.91
C GLU A 26 5.68 9.07 -3.45
N ILE A 27 4.68 9.33 -4.29
CA ILE A 27 4.38 10.66 -4.83
C ILE A 27 3.99 11.62 -3.70
N LYS A 28 3.13 11.18 -2.76
CA LYS A 28 2.71 11.98 -1.61
C LYS A 28 3.85 12.27 -0.63
N ALA A 29 4.81 11.36 -0.49
CA ALA A 29 5.95 11.51 0.40
C ALA A 29 7.07 12.38 -0.18
N HIS A 30 7.06 12.67 -1.48
CA HIS A 30 8.12 13.45 -2.10
C HIS A 30 8.15 14.90 -1.56
N PRO A 31 9.31 15.39 -1.07
CA PRO A 31 9.39 16.66 -0.32
C PRO A 31 9.03 17.91 -1.14
N GLU A 32 9.16 17.82 -2.46
CA GLU A 32 8.83 18.89 -3.41
C GLU A 32 7.45 18.71 -4.08
N ILE A 33 6.63 17.79 -3.57
CA ILE A 33 5.25 17.55 -4.05
C ILE A 33 4.27 17.82 -2.91
N SER A 34 3.13 18.42 -3.26
CA SER A 34 2.07 18.80 -2.33
C SER A 34 0.71 18.76 -3.03
N SER A 35 -0.37 18.93 -2.25
CA SER A 35 -1.75 19.03 -2.76
C SER A 35 -2.14 17.92 -3.74
N VAL A 36 -1.76 16.68 -3.42
CA VAL A 36 -2.01 15.51 -4.27
C VAL A 36 -3.48 15.09 -4.17
N SER A 37 -4.18 15.14 -5.28
CA SER A 37 -5.51 14.53 -5.47
C SER A 37 -5.39 13.31 -6.38
N VAL A 38 -6.14 12.26 -6.08
CA VAL A 38 -6.09 10.98 -6.79
C VAL A 38 -7.51 10.61 -7.19
N SER A 39 -7.70 10.21 -8.45
CA SER A 39 -8.98 9.71 -8.94
C SER A 39 -9.32 8.35 -8.32
N SER A 40 -10.55 7.91 -8.56
CA SER A 40 -10.89 6.51 -8.40
C SER A 40 -10.04 5.61 -9.31
N PHE A 41 -10.04 4.31 -9.01
CA PHE A 41 -9.36 3.30 -9.82
C PHE A 41 -10.26 2.89 -10.97
N TYR A 42 -9.73 2.91 -12.19
CA TYR A 42 -10.47 2.55 -13.40
C TYR A 42 -9.83 1.36 -14.09
N ARG A 43 -10.64 0.33 -14.31
CA ARG A 43 -10.27 -0.84 -15.08
C ARG A 43 -10.52 -0.62 -16.57
N THR A 44 -9.54 -0.98 -17.39
CA THR A 44 -9.64 -0.94 -18.85
C THR A 44 -8.96 -2.13 -19.50
N LYS A 45 -9.44 -2.51 -20.68
CA LYS A 45 -8.78 -3.53 -21.50
C LYS A 45 -7.45 -2.99 -22.04
N PRO A 46 -6.43 -3.86 -22.17
CA PRO A 46 -5.17 -3.44 -22.75
C PRO A 46 -5.29 -3.11 -24.24
N ILE A 47 -4.52 -2.13 -24.71
CA ILE A 47 -4.32 -1.87 -26.13
C ILE A 47 -3.17 -2.75 -26.62
N GLY A 48 -3.42 -3.60 -27.62
CA GLY A 48 -2.39 -4.42 -28.26
C GLY A 48 -2.52 -5.93 -27.93
N PRO A 49 -1.42 -6.65 -27.66
CA PRO A 49 -1.47 -8.10 -27.46
C PRO A 49 -2.28 -8.49 -26.22
N ALA A 50 -2.77 -9.73 -26.21
CA ALA A 50 -3.50 -10.27 -25.06
C ALA A 50 -2.65 -10.23 -23.79
N GLN A 51 -3.16 -9.54 -22.76
CA GLN A 51 -2.53 -9.33 -21.46
C GLN A 51 -3.62 -9.03 -20.42
N PRO A 52 -3.32 -9.02 -19.11
CA PRO A 52 -4.31 -8.63 -18.10
C PRO A 52 -4.80 -7.19 -18.30
N ASP A 53 -6.03 -6.93 -17.85
CA ASP A 53 -6.61 -5.59 -17.79
C ASP A 53 -5.72 -4.64 -16.97
N PHE A 54 -5.72 -3.37 -17.38
CA PHE A 54 -5.04 -2.31 -16.65
C PHE A 54 -5.96 -1.77 -15.56
N LEU A 55 -5.36 -1.47 -14.40
CA LEU A 55 -5.88 -0.46 -13.49
C LEU A 55 -5.20 0.86 -13.82
N ASN A 56 -5.99 1.93 -13.89
CA ASN A 56 -5.55 3.27 -14.23
C ASN A 56 -6.10 4.27 -13.22
N ILE A 57 -5.32 5.30 -12.94
CA ILE A 57 -5.72 6.46 -12.14
C ILE A 57 -5.18 7.73 -12.80
N ALA A 58 -5.78 8.87 -12.45
CA ALA A 58 -5.20 10.19 -12.65
C ALA A 58 -4.78 10.78 -11.29
N ILE A 59 -3.72 11.57 -11.32
CA ILE A 59 -3.27 12.36 -10.17
C ILE A 59 -3.15 13.81 -10.59
N THR A 60 -3.65 14.72 -9.77
CA THR A 60 -3.28 16.14 -9.83
C THR A 60 -2.45 16.52 -8.62
N LEU A 61 -1.45 17.38 -8.80
CA LEU A 61 -0.55 17.77 -7.73
C LEU A 61 0.02 19.18 -7.93
N GLN A 62 0.68 19.66 -6.89
CA GLN A 62 1.46 20.90 -6.85
C GLN A 62 2.93 20.57 -6.60
N THR A 63 3.86 21.15 -7.37
CA THR A 63 5.30 20.86 -7.20
C THR A 63 6.22 22.06 -7.43
N THR A 64 7.37 22.08 -6.75
CA THR A 64 8.46 23.04 -7.02
C THR A 64 9.48 22.53 -8.04
N LEU A 65 9.40 21.26 -8.44
CA LEU A 65 10.30 20.65 -9.42
C LEU A 65 10.07 21.22 -10.82
N SER A 66 11.14 21.35 -11.60
CA SER A 66 11.02 21.62 -13.04
C SER A 66 10.37 20.44 -13.77
N PRO A 67 9.82 20.62 -15.00
CA PRO A 67 9.22 19.51 -15.75
C PRO A 67 10.15 18.31 -15.95
N LEU A 68 11.45 18.55 -16.16
CA LEU A 68 12.44 17.49 -16.36
C LEU A 68 12.85 16.82 -15.04
N ASP A 69 12.91 17.56 -13.94
CA ASP A 69 13.22 16.99 -12.63
C ASP A 69 12.05 16.15 -12.13
N LEU A 70 10.81 16.62 -12.34
CA LEU A 70 9.62 15.84 -12.06
C LEU A 70 9.55 14.56 -12.89
N LEU A 71 9.82 14.63 -14.19
CA LEU A 71 9.93 13.45 -15.04
C LEU A 71 10.96 12.45 -14.48
N THR A 72 12.11 12.95 -14.03
CA THR A 72 13.18 12.12 -13.44
C THR A 72 12.71 11.47 -12.14
N ALA A 73 12.02 12.20 -11.27
CA ALA A 73 11.44 11.68 -10.03
C ALA A 73 10.40 10.58 -10.30
N MET A 74 9.50 10.78 -11.27
CA MET A 74 8.51 9.77 -11.64
C MET A 74 9.16 8.51 -12.23
N GLN A 75 10.20 8.66 -13.04
CA GLN A 75 10.97 7.52 -13.58
C GLN A 75 11.67 6.73 -12.47
N ALA A 76 12.18 7.38 -11.43
CA ALA A 76 12.77 6.70 -10.28
C ALA A 76 11.74 5.85 -9.51
N ILE A 77 10.49 6.34 -9.39
CA ILE A 77 9.37 5.55 -8.81
C ILE A 77 9.03 4.36 -9.71
N GLU A 78 8.98 4.54 -11.03
CA GLU A 78 8.76 3.41 -11.94
C GLU A 78 9.85 2.33 -11.83
N GLU A 79 11.12 2.74 -11.67
CA GLU A 79 12.25 1.83 -11.50
C GLU A 79 12.19 1.07 -10.16
N SER A 80 11.80 1.73 -9.06
CA SER A 80 11.62 1.08 -7.75
C SER A 80 10.55 -0.01 -7.77
N HIS A 81 9.57 0.12 -8.66
CA HIS A 81 8.51 -0.85 -8.92
C HIS A 81 8.87 -1.93 -9.96
N LEU A 82 10.16 -2.16 -10.22
CA LEU A 82 10.70 -3.21 -11.10
C LEU A 82 10.22 -3.12 -12.55
N ARG A 83 10.05 -1.91 -13.09
CA ARG A 83 9.64 -1.74 -14.50
C ARG A 83 10.72 -2.26 -15.45
N THR A 84 10.43 -3.36 -16.16
CA THR A 84 11.26 -3.88 -17.27
C THR A 84 10.66 -3.52 -18.63
N ARG A 85 11.35 -2.71 -19.46
CA ARG A 85 10.91 -2.34 -20.82
C ARG A 85 11.31 -3.42 -21.85
N THR A 86 10.58 -4.53 -21.90
CA THR A 86 10.88 -5.66 -22.82
C THR A 86 10.12 -5.61 -24.15
N LEU A 87 8.94 -4.96 -24.23
CA LEU A 87 8.11 -4.89 -25.45
C LEU A 87 7.33 -3.56 -25.55
N ARG A 88 7.14 -3.02 -26.76
CA ARG A 88 6.27 -1.84 -27.01
C ARG A 88 4.81 -2.22 -26.78
N TRP A 89 4.10 -1.50 -25.90
CA TRP A 89 2.77 -1.86 -25.36
C TRP A 89 2.73 -3.19 -24.59
N GLY A 90 3.88 -3.63 -24.11
CA GLY A 90 3.99 -4.79 -23.25
C GLY A 90 3.40 -4.55 -21.85
N PRO A 91 3.15 -5.63 -21.12
CA PRO A 91 2.66 -5.56 -19.76
C PRO A 91 3.73 -4.98 -18.85
N ARG A 92 3.31 -4.21 -17.84
CA ARG A 92 4.20 -3.42 -16.98
C ARG A 92 3.69 -3.36 -15.55
N THR A 93 4.64 -3.34 -14.63
CA THR A 93 4.39 -3.24 -13.20
C THR A 93 3.84 -1.87 -12.81
N LEU A 94 4.37 -0.81 -13.40
CA LEU A 94 3.91 0.56 -13.23
C LEU A 94 4.31 1.40 -14.45
N ASP A 95 3.45 2.33 -14.85
CA ASP A 95 3.66 3.33 -15.88
C ASP A 95 3.16 4.67 -15.34
N ILE A 96 4.01 5.71 -15.37
CA ILE A 96 3.65 7.07 -14.96
C ILE A 96 3.88 8.01 -16.14
N ASP A 97 2.80 8.54 -16.70
CA ASP A 97 2.81 9.52 -17.78
C ASP A 97 2.59 10.93 -17.21
N LEU A 98 3.52 11.86 -17.47
CA LEU A 98 3.35 13.29 -17.20
C LEU A 98 2.46 13.90 -18.29
N LEU A 99 1.22 14.26 -17.95
CA LEU A 99 0.20 14.70 -18.92
C LEU A 99 0.29 16.20 -19.20
N LEU A 100 0.27 17.00 -18.14
CA LEU A 100 0.21 18.47 -18.19
C LEU A 100 1.10 19.06 -17.11
N TYR A 101 1.66 20.22 -17.39
CA TYR A 101 2.42 21.04 -16.43
C TYR A 101 2.00 22.49 -16.67
N GLU A 102 1.03 22.98 -15.90
CA GLU A 102 0.39 24.28 -16.12
C GLU A 102 0.06 24.52 -17.62
N ASP A 103 0.38 25.72 -18.12
CA ASP A 103 0.25 26.12 -19.52
C ASP A 103 1.55 25.85 -20.32
N VAL A 104 2.48 25.06 -19.78
CA VAL A 104 3.78 24.82 -20.39
C VAL A 104 3.64 23.88 -21.58
N THR A 105 4.18 24.32 -22.73
CA THR A 105 4.36 23.49 -23.92
C THR A 105 5.84 23.16 -24.09
N ILE A 106 6.16 21.87 -24.20
CA ILE A 106 7.53 21.36 -24.42
C ILE A 106 7.48 20.39 -25.58
N ASP A 107 8.40 20.53 -26.54
CA ASP A 107 8.62 19.52 -27.57
C ASP A 107 10.12 19.23 -27.67
N THR A 108 10.56 18.22 -26.91
CA THR A 108 11.94 17.76 -26.90
C THR A 108 11.99 16.25 -27.04
N LYS A 109 13.14 15.70 -27.41
CA LYS A 109 13.34 14.24 -27.46
C LYS A 109 13.11 13.53 -26.11
N ARG A 110 13.22 14.26 -24.99
CA ARG A 110 13.13 13.70 -23.63
C ARG A 110 11.73 13.83 -23.04
N LEU A 111 11.02 14.92 -23.36
CA LEU A 111 9.70 15.23 -22.82
C LEU A 111 8.89 16.02 -23.86
N THR A 112 7.64 15.63 -24.04
CA THR A 112 6.63 16.36 -24.83
C THR A 112 5.45 16.67 -23.92
N LEU A 113 5.10 17.95 -23.79
CA LEU A 113 3.95 18.45 -23.03
C LEU A 113 3.13 19.43 -23.88
N PRO A 114 1.78 19.37 -23.82
CA PRO A 114 0.96 18.30 -23.25
C PRO A 114 1.30 16.91 -23.78
N HIS A 115 1.04 15.85 -23.02
CA HIS A 115 1.35 14.50 -23.47
C HIS A 115 0.63 14.23 -24.81
N PRO A 116 1.37 13.82 -25.86
CA PRO A 116 0.91 13.92 -27.24
C PRO A 116 -0.33 13.09 -27.56
N ARG A 117 -0.60 12.05 -26.76
CA ARG A 117 -1.73 11.14 -26.95
C ARG A 117 -2.78 11.20 -25.83
N MET A 118 -2.70 12.16 -24.91
CA MET A 118 -3.67 12.21 -23.81
C MET A 118 -5.10 12.42 -24.31
N GLN A 119 -5.26 13.21 -25.38
CA GLN A 119 -6.57 13.53 -25.98
C GLN A 119 -7.20 12.33 -26.71
N GLU A 120 -6.43 11.28 -27.01
CA GLU A 120 -6.88 10.08 -27.73
C GLU A 120 -7.31 8.94 -26.78
N ARG A 121 -7.21 9.14 -25.46
CA ARG A 121 -7.27 8.05 -24.47
C ARG A 121 -8.31 8.33 -23.40
N ALA A 122 -9.45 7.67 -23.49
CA ALA A 122 -10.51 7.82 -22.51
C ALA A 122 -10.07 7.40 -21.09
N PHE A 123 -9.22 6.39 -20.97
CA PHE A 123 -8.67 5.95 -19.68
C PHE A 123 -7.75 6.98 -19.01
N VAL A 124 -7.36 8.04 -19.73
CA VAL A 124 -6.64 9.19 -19.19
C VAL A 124 -7.61 10.33 -18.87
N ILE A 125 -8.54 10.61 -19.79
CA ILE A 125 -9.47 11.74 -19.68
C ILE A 125 -10.53 11.51 -18.59
N VAL A 126 -11.14 10.32 -18.52
CA VAL A 126 -12.23 10.01 -17.56
C VAL A 126 -11.76 10.16 -16.11
N PRO A 127 -10.64 9.54 -15.68
CA PRO A 127 -10.19 9.70 -14.30
C PRO A 127 -9.75 11.13 -13.98
N LEU A 128 -9.18 11.86 -14.97
CA LEU A 128 -8.74 13.24 -14.76
C LEU A 128 -9.92 14.20 -14.58
N LEU A 129 -11.03 13.97 -15.31
CA LEU A 129 -12.27 14.76 -15.15
C LEU A 129 -12.95 14.55 -13.80
N GLU A 130 -12.81 13.37 -13.18
CA GLU A 130 -13.31 13.11 -11.82
C GLU A 130 -12.73 14.11 -10.80
N ILE A 131 -11.42 14.34 -10.88
CA ILE A 131 -10.68 15.15 -9.89
C ILE A 131 -10.40 16.58 -10.33
N ALA A 132 -10.53 16.88 -11.62
CA ALA A 132 -10.28 18.19 -12.20
C ALA A 132 -11.27 18.51 -13.35
N PRO A 133 -12.59 18.62 -13.06
CA PRO A 133 -13.64 18.73 -14.09
C PRO A 133 -13.56 20.02 -14.92
N THR A 134 -12.93 21.06 -14.39
CA THR A 134 -12.78 22.38 -15.06
C THR A 134 -11.42 22.55 -15.74
N LEU A 135 -10.57 21.51 -15.75
CA LEU A 135 -9.23 21.60 -16.31
C LEU A 135 -9.27 21.84 -17.83
N THR A 136 -8.37 22.70 -18.29
CA THR A 136 -8.18 23.03 -19.70
C THR A 136 -6.75 22.72 -20.11
N MET A 137 -6.57 22.40 -21.38
CA MET A 137 -5.27 22.27 -22.02
C MET A 137 -4.66 23.67 -22.23
N PRO A 138 -3.34 23.78 -22.48
CA PRO A 138 -2.69 25.07 -22.75
C PRO A 138 -3.28 25.84 -23.96
N ASP A 139 -3.90 25.13 -24.90
CA ASP A 139 -4.61 25.71 -26.05
C ASP A 139 -6.07 26.11 -25.74
N SER A 140 -6.44 26.15 -24.45
CA SER A 140 -7.80 26.40 -23.93
C SER A 140 -8.84 25.32 -24.25
N THR A 141 -8.44 24.17 -24.80
CA THR A 141 -9.36 23.04 -25.01
C THR A 141 -9.83 22.50 -23.66
N SER A 142 -11.15 22.45 -23.44
CA SER A 142 -11.73 21.85 -22.24
C SER A 142 -11.61 20.33 -22.28
N LEU A 143 -11.15 19.70 -21.19
CA LEU A 143 -11.10 18.23 -21.12
C LEU A 143 -12.48 17.59 -21.30
N GLN A 144 -13.56 18.26 -20.85
CA GLN A 144 -14.92 17.77 -21.03
C GLN A 144 -15.29 17.61 -22.51
N SER A 145 -14.77 18.50 -23.38
CA SER A 145 -15.03 18.44 -24.82
C SER A 145 -14.38 17.23 -25.50
N LEU A 146 -13.35 16.64 -24.88
CA LEU A 146 -12.64 15.46 -25.38
C LEU A 146 -13.43 14.16 -25.16
N LEU A 147 -14.48 14.15 -24.33
CA LEU A 147 -15.30 12.95 -24.13
C LEU A 147 -16.10 12.56 -25.38
N SER A 148 -16.58 13.54 -26.17
CA SER A 148 -17.40 13.25 -27.35
C SER A 148 -16.62 12.49 -28.43
N PRO A 149 -15.39 12.89 -28.81
CA PRO A 149 -14.54 12.09 -29.71
C PRO A 149 -14.16 10.70 -29.18
N LEU A 150 -14.27 10.49 -27.87
CA LEU A 150 -13.85 9.27 -27.19
C LEU A 150 -15.02 8.34 -26.83
N SER A 151 -16.23 8.59 -27.34
CA SER A 151 -17.46 7.87 -26.97
C SER A 151 -17.33 6.36 -27.06
N ASP A 152 -16.64 5.86 -28.08
CA ASP A 152 -16.49 4.43 -28.36
C ASP A 152 -15.60 3.72 -27.32
N GLN A 153 -14.75 4.47 -26.61
CA GLN A 153 -13.88 3.91 -25.56
C GLN A 153 -14.55 3.93 -24.17
N LEU A 154 -15.57 4.78 -23.96
CA LEU A 154 -16.19 4.97 -22.65
C LEU A 154 -16.84 3.68 -22.12
N THR A 155 -17.29 2.80 -23.00
CA THR A 155 -17.91 1.51 -22.62
C THR A 155 -16.92 0.49 -22.07
N ASP A 156 -15.61 0.64 -22.33
CA ASP A 156 -14.55 -0.24 -21.82
C ASP A 156 -13.85 0.35 -20.58
N ILE A 157 -14.41 1.42 -19.99
CA ILE A 157 -13.91 2.02 -18.75
C ILE A 157 -14.87 1.69 -17.62
N HIS A 158 -14.38 0.91 -16.66
CA HIS A 158 -15.17 0.49 -15.51
C HIS A 158 -14.51 0.97 -14.23
N LEU A 159 -15.32 1.45 -13.28
CA LEU A 159 -14.84 1.71 -11.93
C LEU A 159 -14.36 0.38 -11.32
N TRP A 160 -13.17 0.38 -10.74
CA TRP A 160 -12.73 -0.69 -9.87
C TRP A 160 -13.20 -0.37 -8.46
N GLU A 161 -14.04 -1.23 -7.90
CA GLU A 161 -14.58 -1.09 -6.55
C GLU A 161 -14.68 -2.45 -5.87
N ILE A 162 -14.69 -2.44 -4.54
CA ILE A 162 -15.04 -3.62 -3.75
C ILE A 162 -16.53 -3.48 -3.42
N PRO A 163 -17.41 -4.35 -3.96
CA PRO A 163 -18.85 -4.24 -3.74
C PRO A 163 -19.19 -4.11 -2.26
N SER A 164 -19.96 -3.07 -1.93
CA SER A 164 -20.49 -2.82 -0.58
C SER A 164 -19.44 -2.58 0.52
N MET A 165 -18.19 -2.27 0.19
CA MET A 165 -17.13 -1.98 1.17
C MET A 165 -16.70 -0.51 1.16
N HIS A 166 -17.60 0.37 1.59
CA HIS A 166 -17.31 1.80 1.75
C HIS A 166 -16.57 2.11 3.05
N GLN A 167 -16.77 1.27 4.07
CA GLN A 167 -16.13 1.37 5.38
C GLN A 167 -15.46 0.04 5.75
N LEU A 168 -14.31 0.13 6.39
CA LEU A 168 -13.56 -1.01 6.92
C LEU A 168 -13.09 -0.72 8.34
N VAL A 169 -13.44 -1.59 9.27
CA VAL A 169 -12.99 -1.49 10.65
C VAL A 169 -11.67 -2.23 10.84
N ILE A 170 -10.69 -1.57 11.44
CA ILE A 170 -9.43 -2.21 11.89
C ILE A 170 -9.61 -2.65 13.34
N ALA A 171 -9.63 -3.97 13.56
CA ALA A 171 -9.76 -4.59 14.88
C ALA A 171 -8.45 -4.53 15.68
N SER A 172 -7.95 -3.32 15.96
CA SER A 172 -6.73 -3.11 16.75
C SER A 172 -6.77 -1.79 17.53
N HIS A 173 -6.27 -1.84 18.77
CA HIS A 173 -5.95 -0.67 19.59
C HIS A 173 -4.51 -0.16 19.41
N ASN A 174 -3.67 -0.87 18.65
CA ASN A 174 -2.30 -0.45 18.42
C ASN A 174 -2.27 0.70 17.41
N ALA A 175 -1.98 1.91 17.90
CA ALA A 175 -1.97 3.13 17.09
C ALA A 175 -0.98 3.04 15.91
N GLY A 176 0.17 2.38 16.07
CA GLY A 176 1.14 2.16 15.00
C GLY A 176 0.56 1.29 13.88
N LYS A 177 -0.06 0.15 14.23
CA LYS A 177 -0.74 -0.73 13.26
C LYS A 177 -1.86 0.00 12.52
N VAL A 178 -2.71 0.74 13.25
CA VAL A 178 -3.82 1.49 12.67
C VAL A 178 -3.31 2.55 11.69
N ALA A 179 -2.24 3.28 12.03
CA ALA A 179 -1.64 4.27 11.15
C ALA A 179 -1.07 3.64 9.86
N GLU A 180 -0.40 2.48 9.97
CA GLU A 180 0.07 1.72 8.79
C GLU A 180 -1.10 1.31 7.89
N PHE A 181 -2.18 0.73 8.43
CA PHE A 181 -3.35 0.34 7.62
C PHE A 181 -4.09 1.52 7.01
N LYS A 182 -4.32 2.61 7.77
CA LYS A 182 -4.97 3.82 7.25
C LYS A 182 -4.19 4.37 6.06
N THR A 183 -2.86 4.44 6.17
CA THR A 183 -1.99 4.95 5.10
C THR A 183 -2.09 4.08 3.85
N LEU A 184 -1.99 2.76 4.02
CA LEU A 184 -1.90 1.83 2.89
C LEU A 184 -3.25 1.57 2.22
N LEU A 185 -4.37 1.69 2.93
CA LEU A 185 -5.71 1.48 2.37
C LEU A 185 -6.40 2.76 1.90
N ALA A 186 -5.94 3.95 2.34
CA ALA A 186 -6.54 5.23 1.94
C ALA A 186 -6.71 5.42 0.43
N PRO A 187 -5.78 4.97 -0.44
CA PRO A 187 -5.99 5.11 -1.87
C PRO A 187 -7.16 4.31 -2.42
N LEU A 188 -7.60 3.23 -1.76
CA LEU A 188 -8.75 2.44 -2.22
C LEU A 188 -10.10 3.17 -2.12
N GLY A 189 -10.13 4.39 -1.56
CA GLY A 189 -11.38 5.13 -1.32
C GLY A 189 -12.23 4.52 -0.21
N ILE A 190 -11.68 3.59 0.56
CA ILE A 190 -12.34 2.95 1.70
C ILE A 190 -12.12 3.82 2.94
N GLU A 191 -13.20 4.16 3.65
CA GLU A 191 -13.11 4.80 4.95
C GLU A 191 -12.61 3.79 5.98
N VAL A 192 -11.38 3.97 6.44
CA VAL A 192 -10.75 3.10 7.44
C VAL A 192 -11.05 3.63 8.84
N LEU A 193 -11.86 2.87 9.59
CA LEU A 193 -12.29 3.17 10.95
C LEU A 193 -11.44 2.38 11.96
N SER A 194 -10.93 3.05 12.98
CA SER A 194 -10.30 2.38 14.12
C SER A 194 -11.32 2.11 15.25
N LEU A 195 -10.99 1.22 16.18
CA LEU A 195 -11.81 1.01 17.37
C LEU A 195 -12.00 2.29 18.19
N SER A 196 -10.96 3.13 18.24
CA SER A 196 -11.01 4.45 18.87
C SER A 196 -11.97 5.40 18.16
N ASP A 197 -11.98 5.44 16.83
CA ASP A 197 -12.92 6.27 16.05
C ASP A 197 -14.38 5.89 16.35
N LEU A 198 -14.63 4.62 16.65
CA LEU A 198 -15.94 4.06 16.99
C LEU A 198 -16.26 4.03 18.49
N ASN A 199 -15.36 4.53 19.35
CA ASN A 199 -15.47 4.44 20.81
C ASN A 199 -15.69 3.00 21.34
N ILE A 200 -15.12 2.01 20.65
CA ILE A 200 -15.17 0.60 21.05
C ILE A 200 -13.94 0.29 21.89
N ASN A 201 -14.14 -0.19 23.11
CA ASN A 201 -13.08 -0.64 24.03
C ASN A 201 -13.11 -2.16 24.26
N SER A 202 -13.89 -2.88 23.44
CA SER A 202 -14.05 -4.31 23.58
C SER A 202 -12.91 -5.03 22.89
N GLU A 203 -12.23 -5.91 23.60
CA GLU A 203 -11.15 -6.75 23.07
C GLU A 203 -11.61 -8.21 22.99
N ALA A 204 -11.19 -8.90 21.93
CA ALA A 204 -11.42 -10.33 21.81
C ALA A 204 -10.46 -11.10 22.72
N GLU A 205 -10.91 -12.20 23.29
CA GLU A 205 -10.02 -13.13 23.99
C GLU A 205 -9.18 -13.91 22.96
N GLU A 206 -7.88 -13.65 22.90
CA GLU A 206 -6.92 -14.35 22.04
C GLU A 206 -6.60 -15.75 22.59
N THR A 207 -7.55 -16.67 22.45
CA THR A 207 -7.44 -18.08 22.89
C THR A 207 -6.82 -19.01 21.84
N GLY A 208 -6.54 -18.48 20.64
CA GLY A 208 -5.93 -19.23 19.55
C GLY A 208 -4.49 -19.64 19.86
N LEU A 209 -4.06 -20.74 19.24
CA LEU A 209 -2.69 -21.25 19.34
C LEU A 209 -1.83 -20.81 18.15
N THR A 210 -2.43 -20.13 17.19
CA THR A 210 -1.80 -19.66 15.96
C THR A 210 -2.21 -18.21 15.65
N PHE A 211 -1.40 -17.52 14.84
CA PHE A 211 -1.69 -16.15 14.41
C PHE A 211 -3.03 -16.05 13.66
N VAL A 212 -3.34 -17.04 12.81
CA VAL A 212 -4.59 -17.04 12.04
C VAL A 212 -5.83 -17.18 12.93
N GLU A 213 -5.78 -18.02 13.96
CA GLU A 213 -6.88 -18.17 14.91
C GLU A 213 -7.13 -16.87 15.68
N ASN A 214 -6.07 -16.24 16.20
CA ASN A 214 -6.20 -14.98 16.94
C ASN A 214 -6.68 -13.83 16.06
N ALA A 215 -6.18 -13.72 14.83
CA ALA A 215 -6.65 -12.73 13.87
C ALA A 215 -8.15 -12.94 13.58
N LEU A 216 -8.58 -14.18 13.35
CA LEU A 216 -9.99 -14.50 13.10
C LEU A 216 -10.89 -14.19 14.31
N LEU A 217 -10.45 -14.52 15.53
CA LEU A 217 -11.19 -14.19 16.76
C LEU A 217 -11.39 -12.69 16.90
N LYS A 218 -10.32 -11.90 16.71
CA LYS A 218 -10.37 -10.43 16.71
C LYS A 218 -11.31 -9.87 15.65
N ALA A 219 -11.17 -10.33 14.40
CA ALA A 219 -12.00 -9.85 13.30
C ALA A 219 -13.48 -10.14 13.58
N ARG A 220 -13.80 -11.37 14.02
CA ARG A 220 -15.18 -11.80 14.24
C ARG A 220 -15.83 -11.03 15.37
N HIS A 221 -15.15 -10.92 16.50
CA HIS A 221 -15.64 -10.18 17.67
C HIS A 221 -16.04 -8.74 17.32
N ILE A 222 -15.16 -8.03 16.59
CA ILE A 222 -15.42 -6.65 16.20
C ILE A 222 -16.48 -6.56 15.07
N ALA A 223 -16.51 -7.51 14.14
CA ALA A 223 -17.54 -7.57 13.11
C ALA A 223 -18.94 -7.82 13.70
N GLU A 224 -19.05 -8.60 14.77
CA GLU A 224 -20.32 -8.84 15.49
C GLU A 224 -20.83 -7.56 16.16
N ILE A 225 -19.94 -6.73 16.71
CA ILE A 225 -20.29 -5.46 17.36
C ILE A 225 -20.70 -4.41 16.32
N THR A 226 -19.89 -4.27 15.27
CA THR A 226 -20.01 -3.15 14.32
C THR A 226 -20.97 -3.44 13.17
N GLN A 227 -21.19 -4.72 12.85
CA GLN A 227 -21.87 -5.16 11.62
C GLN A 227 -21.23 -4.63 10.33
N LEU A 228 -19.94 -4.25 10.39
CA LEU A 228 -19.16 -3.73 9.27
C LEU A 228 -18.10 -4.74 8.83
N PRO A 229 -17.63 -4.68 7.56
CA PRO A 229 -16.43 -5.37 7.15
C PRO A 229 -15.28 -5.05 8.11
N THR A 230 -14.59 -6.09 8.57
CA THR A 230 -13.58 -5.95 9.63
C THR A 230 -12.31 -6.67 9.25
N LEU A 231 -11.19 -5.94 9.30
CA LEU A 231 -9.85 -6.46 9.14
C LEU A 231 -9.19 -6.56 10.52
N ALA A 232 -8.69 -7.74 10.86
CA ALA A 232 -7.83 -7.93 12.03
C ALA A 232 -6.43 -8.37 11.62
N ASP A 233 -5.45 -8.00 12.44
CA ASP A 233 -4.05 -8.40 12.35
C ASP A 233 -3.70 -9.20 13.60
N ASP A 234 -3.05 -10.34 13.40
CA ASP A 234 -2.19 -10.95 14.42
C ASP A 234 -0.78 -11.11 13.88
N SER A 235 0.18 -10.57 14.62
CA SER A 235 1.56 -10.48 14.18
C SER A 235 2.52 -10.62 15.34
N GLY A 236 3.69 -11.19 15.06
CA GLY A 236 4.70 -11.47 16.07
C GLY A 236 6.05 -11.84 15.49
N LEU A 237 7.05 -11.82 16.37
CA LEU A 237 8.40 -12.28 16.11
C LEU A 237 8.51 -13.77 16.45
N VAL A 238 9.12 -14.54 15.56
CA VAL A 238 9.37 -15.97 15.72
C VAL A 238 10.87 -16.19 15.64
N VAL A 239 11.48 -16.73 16.70
CA VAL A 239 12.93 -16.96 16.78
C VAL A 239 13.21 -18.46 16.81
N ASP A 240 14.01 -18.92 15.85
CA ASP A 240 14.23 -20.35 15.59
C ASP A 240 14.85 -21.04 16.81
N ALA A 241 15.89 -20.43 17.38
CA ALA A 241 16.60 -20.95 18.56
C ALA A 241 15.74 -21.02 19.83
N LEU A 242 14.62 -20.28 19.87
CA LEU A 242 13.67 -20.27 20.97
C LEU A 242 12.44 -21.13 20.70
N GLY A 243 12.49 -22.03 19.71
CA GLY A 243 11.36 -22.88 19.33
C GLY A 243 10.16 -22.09 18.84
N GLY A 244 10.39 -20.90 18.27
CA GLY A 244 9.37 -20.00 17.76
C GLY A 244 8.85 -18.95 18.76
N ALA A 245 9.35 -18.92 20.00
CA ALA A 245 9.07 -17.81 20.90
C ALA A 245 9.71 -16.49 20.40
N PRO A 246 9.11 -15.32 20.68
CA PRO A 246 7.90 -15.11 21.48
C PRO A 246 6.58 -15.50 20.78
N GLY A 247 6.55 -15.59 19.45
CA GLY A 247 5.38 -16.05 18.69
C GLY A 247 4.14 -15.20 18.95
N ILE A 248 3.00 -15.86 19.18
CA ILE A 248 1.72 -15.19 19.54
C ILE A 248 1.78 -14.40 20.85
N TYR A 249 2.82 -14.58 21.67
CA TYR A 249 3.02 -13.83 22.91
C TYR A 249 3.87 -12.57 22.71
N SER A 250 4.22 -12.20 21.47
CA SER A 250 5.12 -11.08 21.14
C SER A 250 4.83 -9.78 21.89
N ALA A 251 3.56 -9.36 21.99
CA ALA A 251 3.18 -8.13 22.68
C ALA A 251 3.27 -8.24 24.22
N ARG A 252 3.25 -9.47 24.75
CA ARG A 252 3.16 -9.79 26.18
C ARG A 252 4.25 -10.78 26.62
N TYR A 253 5.42 -10.68 25.99
CA TYR A 253 6.49 -11.64 26.21
C TYR A 253 7.13 -11.48 27.59
N SER A 254 7.30 -10.21 28.01
CA SER A 254 7.68 -9.83 29.36
C SER A 254 6.45 -9.57 30.25
N PRO A 255 6.57 -9.72 31.58
CA PRO A 255 5.53 -9.35 32.53
C PRO A 255 5.08 -7.89 32.43
N GLU A 256 6.01 -6.97 32.15
CA GLU A 256 5.77 -5.55 32.02
C GLU A 256 5.05 -5.19 30.71
N LYS A 257 5.11 -6.06 29.70
CA LYS A 257 4.47 -5.89 28.38
C LYS A 257 4.85 -4.58 27.70
N THR A 258 6.08 -4.13 27.91
CA THR A 258 6.67 -2.97 27.23
C THR A 258 7.70 -3.42 26.21
N ASP A 259 7.86 -2.67 25.13
CA ASP A 259 8.84 -3.00 24.08
C ASP A 259 10.26 -3.16 24.64
N ALA A 260 10.68 -2.28 25.54
CA ALA A 260 11.99 -2.36 26.18
C ALA A 260 12.16 -3.64 27.02
N ALA A 261 11.16 -4.01 27.83
CA ALA A 261 11.21 -5.23 28.65
C ALA A 261 11.12 -6.50 27.80
N ASN A 262 10.30 -6.49 26.75
CA ASN A 262 10.20 -7.56 25.76
C ASN A 262 11.54 -7.80 25.05
N ASN A 263 12.19 -6.72 24.60
CA ASN A 263 13.50 -6.76 23.94
C ASN A 263 14.59 -7.28 24.89
N ALA A 264 14.63 -6.80 26.13
CA ALA A 264 15.60 -7.26 27.13
C ALA A 264 15.44 -8.76 27.46
N LEU A 265 14.20 -9.23 27.63
CA LEU A 265 13.92 -10.64 27.88
C LEU A 265 14.27 -11.51 26.67
N LEU A 266 14.03 -11.04 25.46
CA LEU A 266 14.41 -11.75 24.23
C LEU A 266 15.93 -11.96 24.15
N LEU A 267 16.71 -10.90 24.36
CA LEU A 267 18.16 -10.98 24.32
C LEU A 267 18.71 -11.92 25.38
N LYS A 268 18.16 -11.86 26.60
CA LYS A 268 18.52 -12.77 27.69
C LYS A 268 18.27 -14.23 27.30
N ASN A 269 17.05 -14.56 26.88
CA ASN A 269 16.67 -15.93 26.57
C ASN A 269 17.48 -16.46 25.38
N LEU A 270 17.75 -15.63 24.37
CA LEU A 270 18.55 -16.02 23.22
C LEU A 270 20.01 -16.28 23.62
N ALA A 271 20.59 -15.46 24.52
CA ALA A 271 21.93 -15.70 25.03
C ALA A 271 22.06 -17.04 25.79
N GLU A 272 21.01 -17.46 26.52
CA GLU A 272 20.98 -18.74 27.24
C GLU A 272 20.99 -19.97 26.30
N THR A 273 20.58 -19.81 25.04
CA THR A 273 20.59 -20.91 24.05
C THR A 273 21.99 -21.21 23.51
N GLY A 274 22.91 -20.25 23.58
CA GLY A 274 24.22 -20.32 22.91
C GLY A 274 24.16 -20.23 21.37
N ASP A 275 23.00 -19.92 20.78
CA ASP A 275 22.85 -19.78 19.34
C ASP A 275 23.59 -18.54 18.81
N THR A 276 24.34 -18.74 17.74
CA THR A 276 25.14 -17.70 17.08
C THR A 276 24.52 -17.24 15.76
N GLU A 277 23.58 -18.01 15.21
CA GLU A 277 22.91 -17.69 13.95
C GLU A 277 21.79 -16.67 14.14
N ARG A 278 21.13 -16.69 15.31
CA ARG A 278 20.12 -15.73 15.78
C ARG A 278 18.98 -15.53 14.78
N ARG A 279 18.63 -16.59 14.05
CA ARG A 279 17.63 -16.55 12.97
C ARG A 279 16.24 -16.27 13.54
N ALA A 280 15.57 -15.33 12.90
CA ALA A 280 14.22 -14.96 13.25
C ALA A 280 13.44 -14.52 12.03
N HIS A 281 12.12 -14.53 12.16
CA HIS A 281 11.25 -13.90 11.20
C HIS A 281 10.09 -13.21 11.88
N PHE A 282 9.62 -12.12 11.30
CA PHE A 282 8.30 -11.60 11.64
C PHE A 282 7.23 -12.28 10.78
N LYS A 283 6.11 -12.60 11.41
CA LYS A 283 4.89 -13.10 10.77
C LYS A 283 3.77 -12.09 10.96
N CYS A 284 3.01 -11.82 9.91
CA CYS A 284 1.71 -11.15 9.95
C CYS A 284 0.68 -12.07 9.32
N VAL A 285 -0.46 -12.22 9.98
CA VAL A 285 -1.68 -12.78 9.40
C VAL A 285 -2.78 -11.73 9.49
N LEU A 286 -3.37 -11.39 8.35
CA LEU A 286 -4.55 -10.55 8.28
C LEU A 286 -5.77 -11.39 7.94
N VAL A 287 -6.87 -11.12 8.63
CA VAL A 287 -8.16 -11.75 8.37
C VAL A 287 -9.19 -10.66 8.11
N LEU A 288 -9.77 -10.67 6.92
CA LEU A 288 -10.88 -9.80 6.53
C LEU A 288 -12.18 -10.62 6.49
N LEU A 289 -13.15 -10.20 7.31
CA LEU A 289 -14.49 -10.77 7.36
C LEU A 289 -15.51 -9.83 6.72
N GLN A 290 -16.42 -10.41 5.94
CA GLN A 290 -17.57 -9.71 5.37
C GLN A 290 -18.74 -10.69 5.16
N PRO A 291 -19.72 -10.82 6.08
CA PRO A 291 -19.91 -10.25 7.43
C PRO A 291 -19.31 -11.12 8.56
N ALA A 292 -19.71 -10.93 9.83
CA ALA A 292 -19.15 -11.66 10.99
C ALA A 292 -19.21 -13.19 10.91
N ASN A 293 -20.27 -13.73 10.29
CA ASN A 293 -20.47 -15.16 10.07
C ASN A 293 -19.96 -15.64 8.70
N ASP A 294 -19.14 -14.85 8.01
CA ASP A 294 -18.53 -15.23 6.74
C ASP A 294 -17.75 -16.55 6.91
N PRO A 295 -18.17 -17.62 6.21
CA PRO A 295 -17.51 -18.93 6.31
C PRO A 295 -16.22 -19.00 5.49
N VAL A 296 -15.94 -17.99 4.66
CA VAL A 296 -14.81 -17.93 3.74
C VAL A 296 -14.09 -16.57 3.84
N PRO A 297 -13.57 -16.21 5.04
CA PRO A 297 -12.81 -14.98 5.22
C PRO A 297 -11.63 -14.90 4.24
N ILE A 298 -11.27 -13.69 3.85
CA ILE A 298 -10.00 -13.49 3.16
C ILE A 298 -8.90 -13.52 4.21
N ILE A 299 -8.08 -14.57 4.17
CA ILE A 299 -6.89 -14.71 5.00
C ILE A 299 -5.70 -14.35 4.14
N SER A 300 -4.83 -13.47 4.63
CA SER A 300 -3.60 -13.08 3.95
C SER A 300 -2.42 -13.05 4.90
N GLU A 301 -1.24 -13.31 4.36
CA GLU A 301 -0.07 -13.60 5.19
C GLU A 301 1.19 -12.94 4.63
N GLY A 302 2.08 -12.55 5.54
CA GLY A 302 3.35 -11.97 5.15
C GLY A 302 4.45 -12.34 6.15
N GLU A 303 5.63 -12.61 5.60
CA GLU A 303 6.81 -13.01 6.37
C GLU A 303 8.06 -12.31 5.87
N VAL A 304 8.92 -11.95 6.82
CA VAL A 304 10.25 -11.40 6.55
C VAL A 304 11.26 -12.07 7.45
N TYR A 305 12.33 -12.56 6.84
CA TYR A 305 13.39 -13.31 7.50
C TYR A 305 14.58 -12.40 7.74
N GLY A 306 15.18 -12.55 8.92
CA GLY A 306 16.29 -11.75 9.39
C GLY A 306 17.00 -12.39 10.56
N THR A 307 17.75 -11.58 11.30
CA THR A 307 18.48 -12.03 12.49
C THR A 307 18.29 -11.06 13.64
N ILE A 308 18.39 -11.55 14.87
CA ILE A 308 18.33 -10.70 16.06
C ILE A 308 19.72 -10.09 16.32
N LEU A 309 19.80 -8.78 16.50
CA LEU A 309 21.03 -8.07 16.89
C LEU A 309 21.39 -8.36 18.35
N ASP A 310 22.65 -8.15 18.73
CA ASP A 310 23.09 -8.27 20.13
C ASP A 310 22.66 -7.08 21.00
N ALA A 311 22.43 -5.93 20.37
CA ALA A 311 21.94 -4.71 21.00
C ALA A 311 21.00 -3.96 20.04
N PRO A 312 20.07 -3.13 20.56
CA PRO A 312 19.21 -2.28 19.74
C PRO A 312 20.01 -1.34 18.83
N SER A 313 19.57 -1.20 17.58
CA SER A 313 20.03 -0.15 16.66
C SER A 313 18.84 0.54 16.01
N GLY A 314 18.86 1.87 15.93
CA GLY A 314 17.79 2.69 15.38
C GLY A 314 16.71 3.10 16.40
N GLU A 315 15.90 4.10 16.02
CA GLU A 315 14.90 4.75 16.89
C GLU A 315 13.48 4.72 16.31
N ASN A 316 13.32 4.34 15.03
CA ASN A 316 12.03 4.27 14.37
C ASN A 316 11.27 2.98 14.73
N GLY A 317 9.98 2.94 14.40
CA GLY A 317 9.18 1.73 14.53
C GLY A 317 8.74 1.44 15.97
N PHE A 318 8.49 0.17 16.27
CA PHE A 318 7.98 -0.29 17.57
C PHE A 318 8.32 -1.77 17.83
N GLY A 319 8.08 -2.24 19.06
CA GLY A 319 8.29 -3.64 19.43
C GLY A 319 9.75 -4.07 19.29
N TYR A 320 9.97 -5.13 18.50
CA TYR A 320 11.30 -5.73 18.28
C TYR A 320 12.05 -5.13 17.08
N ASP A 321 11.52 -4.08 16.44
CA ASP A 321 12.17 -3.43 15.29
C ASP A 321 13.64 -3.03 15.54
N PRO A 322 14.02 -2.49 16.73
CA PRO A 322 15.42 -2.15 17.00
C PRO A 322 16.36 -3.36 17.07
N LEU A 323 15.82 -4.56 17.29
CA LEU A 323 16.61 -5.79 17.36
C LEU A 323 16.57 -6.61 16.07
N PHE A 324 15.62 -6.36 15.17
CA PHE A 324 15.45 -7.16 13.98
C PHE A 324 16.29 -6.61 12.81
N PHE A 325 17.42 -7.25 12.54
CA PHE A 325 18.24 -6.97 11.37
C PHE A 325 17.65 -7.61 10.13
N PHE A 326 17.47 -6.82 9.06
CA PHE A 326 16.92 -7.28 7.80
C PHE A 326 18.01 -7.26 6.70
N PRO A 327 18.56 -8.43 6.34
CA PRO A 327 19.69 -8.51 5.41
C PRO A 327 19.49 -7.78 4.06
N PRO A 328 18.31 -7.81 3.42
CA PRO A 328 18.10 -7.10 2.15
C PRO A 328 18.29 -5.59 2.21
N LEU A 329 18.13 -4.96 3.38
CA LEU A 329 18.37 -3.51 3.58
C LEU A 329 19.67 -3.23 4.34
N ASN A 330 20.36 -4.26 4.81
CA ASN A 330 21.57 -4.17 5.63
C ASN A 330 21.40 -3.20 6.83
N LYS A 331 20.23 -3.23 7.45
CA LYS A 331 19.80 -2.34 8.54
C LYS A 331 18.82 -3.05 9.46
N SER A 332 18.69 -2.60 10.70
CA SER A 332 17.54 -2.92 11.54
C SER A 332 16.27 -2.26 11.00
N PHE A 333 15.10 -2.79 11.38
CA PHE A 333 13.84 -2.13 11.05
C PHE A 333 13.64 -0.78 11.75
N ALA A 334 14.35 -0.50 12.84
CA ALA A 334 14.31 0.81 13.48
C ALA A 334 15.26 1.84 12.85
N GLU A 335 16.15 1.42 11.94
CA GLU A 335 17.07 2.30 11.20
C GLU A 335 16.52 2.79 9.86
N VAL A 336 15.44 2.18 9.38
CA VAL A 336 14.78 2.56 8.12
C VAL A 336 13.64 3.54 8.37
N THR A 337 13.26 4.29 7.34
CA THR A 337 12.09 5.16 7.40
C THR A 337 10.79 4.35 7.50
N PRO A 338 9.69 4.93 8.02
CA PRO A 338 8.38 4.27 8.03
C PRO A 338 7.96 3.76 6.64
N ASP A 339 8.22 4.51 5.58
CA ASP A 339 7.88 4.12 4.21
C ASP A 339 8.72 2.95 3.70
N GLU A 340 10.04 2.96 3.95
CA GLU A 340 10.92 1.83 3.62
C GLU A 340 10.49 0.56 4.37
N LYS A 341 10.13 0.68 5.64
CA LYS A 341 9.60 -0.44 6.44
C LYS A 341 8.27 -0.95 5.86
N ASN A 342 7.34 -0.06 5.53
CA ASN A 342 6.03 -0.43 5.00
C ASN A 342 6.13 -1.24 3.71
N ARG A 343 7.12 -0.96 2.84
CA ARG A 343 7.35 -1.72 1.61
C ARG A 343 7.95 -3.11 1.86
N ASN A 344 8.78 -3.25 2.89
CA ASN A 344 9.60 -4.44 3.08
C ASN A 344 9.11 -5.38 4.19
N SER A 345 8.27 -4.90 5.11
CA SER A 345 7.86 -5.62 6.31
C SER A 345 6.89 -6.78 6.05
N HIS A 346 6.77 -7.66 7.04
CA HIS A 346 5.77 -8.72 7.10
C HIS A 346 4.34 -8.19 6.91
N ARG A 347 3.99 -7.04 7.53
CA ARG A 347 2.67 -6.43 7.37
C ARG A 347 2.46 -5.86 5.98
N GLY A 348 3.46 -5.18 5.41
CA GLY A 348 3.45 -4.74 4.02
C GLY A 348 3.19 -5.89 3.05
N LYS A 349 3.86 -7.03 3.26
CA LYS A 349 3.65 -8.26 2.48
C LYS A 349 2.27 -8.88 2.67
N ALA A 350 1.78 -8.95 3.90
CA ALA A 350 0.44 -9.48 4.18
C ALA A 350 -0.64 -8.59 3.53
N LEU A 351 -0.43 -7.28 3.54
CA LEU A 351 -1.34 -6.34 2.89
C LEU A 351 -1.26 -6.43 1.36
N MET A 352 -0.07 -6.60 0.78
CA MET A 352 0.07 -6.92 -0.65
C MET A 352 -0.77 -8.14 -1.02
N ASP A 353 -0.65 -9.22 -0.24
CA ASP A 353 -1.42 -10.44 -0.45
C ASP A 353 -2.94 -10.21 -0.28
N LEU A 354 -3.36 -9.41 0.71
CA LEU A 354 -4.76 -9.00 0.88
C LEU A 354 -5.28 -8.27 -0.35
N ILE A 355 -4.54 -7.26 -0.82
CA ILE A 355 -4.90 -6.44 -1.98
C ILE A 355 -5.00 -7.30 -3.25
N ALA A 356 -4.08 -8.25 -3.44
CA ALA A 356 -4.15 -9.20 -4.54
C ALA A 356 -5.42 -10.06 -4.49
N LYS A 357 -5.76 -10.57 -3.29
CA LYS A 357 -6.95 -11.39 -3.06
C LYS A 357 -8.25 -10.60 -3.24
N LEU A 358 -8.28 -9.33 -2.81
CA LEU A 358 -9.39 -8.41 -3.07
C LEU A 358 -9.57 -8.19 -4.58
N ASN A 359 -8.49 -7.89 -5.29
CA ASN A 359 -8.56 -7.70 -6.73
C ASN A 359 -8.92 -8.99 -7.48
N GLN A 360 -8.56 -10.18 -7.00
CA GLN A 360 -8.98 -11.45 -7.60
C GLN A 360 -10.46 -11.78 -7.33
N ARG A 361 -10.96 -11.41 -6.14
CA ARG A 361 -12.33 -11.75 -5.71
C ARG A 361 -13.36 -10.79 -6.32
N PHE A 362 -13.00 -9.52 -6.49
CA PHE A 362 -13.92 -8.46 -6.88
C PHE A 362 -13.54 -7.74 -8.17
N GLY A 363 -12.32 -7.98 -8.66
CA GLY A 363 -11.86 -7.52 -9.95
C GLY A 363 -11.86 -8.66 -10.96
#